data_AF-A0A1Q6STC9-F1
#
_entry.id   AF-A0A1Q6STC9-F1
#
_cell.length_a   1.000
_cell.length_b   1.000
_cell.length_c   1.000
_cell.angle_alpha   90.00
_cell.angle_beta   90.00
_cell.angle_gamma   90.00
#
_symmetry.space_group_name_H-M   'P 1'
#
loop_
_entity.id
_entity.type
_entity.pdbx_description
1 polymer ?
#
loop_
_entity_poly.entity_id
_entity_poly.type
_entity_poly.pdbx_seq_one_letter_code
_entity_poly.pdbx_strand_id
1 'polypeptide(L)' 'MKPGGKLIYSTCTVNKRENEENRERILRVHPEYSACTEAMPFGKSEATLFPDEHGTDGFYIAAFRKTGDK' A
#
# COMPACT_ATOMS: atom_id res chain seq x y z
N MET A 1 10.30 12.53 0.47
CA MET A 1 9.09 12.99 -0.24
C MET A 1 8.60 14.28 0.39
N LYS A 2 7.99 15.20 -0.37
CA LYS A 2 7.40 16.43 0.18
C LYS A 2 6.12 16.09 0.97
N PRO A 3 5.72 16.91 1.96
CA PRO A 3 4.40 16.79 2.59
C PRO A 3 3.29 16.73 1.55
N GLY A 4 2.32 15.86 1.78
CA GLY A 4 1.27 15.59 0.82
C GLY A 4 1.70 14.71 -0.35
N GLY A 5 2.92 14.17 -0.42
CA GLY A 5 3.23 13.16 -1.43
C GLY A 5 2.51 11.83 -1.19
N LYS A 6 2.40 11.00 -2.22
CA LYS A 6 1.85 9.63 -2.15
C LYS A 6 2.97 8.60 -2.33
N LEU A 7 3.10 7.68 -1.39
CA LEU A 7 3.99 6.54 -1.46
C LEU A 7 3.15 5.31 -1.86
N ILE A 8 3.57 4.59 -2.90
CA ILE A 8 2.94 3.35 -3.31
C ILE A 8 3.88 2.20 -2.97
N TYR A 9 3.37 1.22 -2.24
CA TYR A 9 4.02 -0.04 -1.97
C TYR A 9 3.36 -1.11 -2.83
N SER A 10 4.15 -1.92 -3.53
CA SER A 10 3.63 -3.00 -4.37
C SER A 10 4.53 -4.22 -4.38
N THR A 11 3.93 -5.40 -4.40
CA THR A 11 4.63 -6.70 -4.47
C THR A 11 3.93 -7.62 -5.48
N CYS A 12 4.67 -8.60 -6.02
CA CYS A 12 4.15 -9.63 -6.93
C CYS A 12 3.88 -10.94 -6.16
N THR A 13 3.25 -10.84 -4.99
CA THR A 13 2.96 -11.97 -4.11
C THR A 13 1.66 -11.71 -3.37
N VAL A 14 0.91 -12.77 -3.09
CA VAL A 14 -0.29 -12.73 -2.23
C VAL A 14 0.03 -13.07 -0.77
N ASN A 15 1.31 -13.20 -0.43
CA ASN A 15 1.76 -13.56 0.90
C ASN A 15 1.55 -12.40 1.88
N LYS A 16 0.70 -12.63 2.89
CA LYS A 16 0.38 -11.64 3.92
C LYS A 16 1.59 -11.08 4.68
N ARG A 17 2.64 -11.90 4.82
CA ARG A 17 3.88 -11.50 5.50
C ARG A 17 4.66 -10.45 4.73
N GLU A 18 4.54 -10.49 3.41
CA GLU A 18 5.18 -9.53 2.52
C GLU A 18 4.27 -8.31 2.30
N ASN A 19 2.97 -8.42 2.60
CA ASN A 19 1.95 -7.44 2.26
C ASN A 19 1.47 -6.68 3.51
N GLU A 20 0.40 -7.16 4.17
CA GLU A 20 -0.21 -6.50 5.33
C GLU A 20 0.80 -6.23 6.46
N GLU A 21 1.69 -7.19 6.74
CA GLU A 21 2.71 -7.00 7.79
C GLU A 21 3.69 -5.88 7.45
N ASN A 22 4.11 -5.76 6.18
CA ASN A 22 4.97 -4.66 5.74
C ASN A 22 4.21 -3.33 5.75
N ARG A 23 2.94 -3.31 5.36
CA ARG A 23 2.08 -2.13 5.44
C ARG A 23 1.93 -1.64 6.89
N GLU A 24 1.70 -2.54 7.84
CA GLU A 24 1.65 -2.21 9.26
C GLU A 24 3.00 -1.74 9.79
N ARG A 25 4.10 -2.39 9.36
CA ARG A 25 5.46 -2.00 9.71
C ARG A 25 5.78 -0.59 9.20
N ILE A 26 5.39 -0.24 7.99
CA ILE A 26 5.58 1.11 7.43
C ILE A 26 4.90 2.15 8.30
N LEU A 27 3.63 1.93 8.67
CA LEU A 27 2.87 2.86 9.52
C LEU A 27 3.43 2.97 10.93
N ARG A 28 4.03 1.89 11.46
CA ARG A 28 4.64 1.88 12.79
C ARG A 28 6.02 2.55 12.82
N VAL A 29 6.85 2.28 11.82
CA VAL A 29 8.26 2.72 11.78
C VAL A 29 8.39 4.13 11.19
N HIS A 30 7.47 4.53 10.32
CA HIS A 30 7.47 5.83 9.67
C HIS A 30 6.21 6.64 10.01
N PRO A 31 6.19 7.30 11.18
CA PRO A 31 5.03 8.07 11.64
C PRO A 31 4.74 9.30 10.77
N GLU A 32 5.65 9.68 9.85
CA GLU A 32 5.35 10.70 8.84
C GLU A 32 4.40 10.21 7.74
N TYR A 33 4.08 8.91 7.69
CA TYR A 33 3.13 8.33 6.75
C TYR A 33 1.84 7.90 7.45
N SER A 34 0.73 8.05 6.72
CA SER A 34 -0.58 7.54 7.09
C SER A 34 -1.13 6.69 5.95
N ALA A 35 -2.06 5.77 6.27
CA ALA A 35 -2.79 5.05 5.24
C ALA A 35 -3.54 6.06 4.36
N CYS A 36 -3.44 5.91 3.04
CA CYS A 36 -4.15 6.81 2.14
C CYS A 36 -5.66 6.57 2.27
N THR A 37 -6.45 7.64 2.31
CA THR A 37 -7.92 7.57 2.32
C THR A 37 -8.51 7.73 0.93
N GLU A 38 -7.72 8.19 -0.03
CA GLU A 38 -8.14 8.34 -1.42
C GLU A 38 -8.21 6.98 -2.10
N ALA A 39 -9.31 6.73 -2.80
CA ALA A 39 -9.44 5.58 -3.66
C ALA A 39 -8.38 5.61 -4.76
N MET A 40 -7.64 4.52 -4.91
CA MET A 40 -6.88 4.24 -6.12
C MET A 40 -7.86 3.80 -7.24
N PRO A 41 -7.41 3.56 -8.49
CA PRO A 41 -8.29 3.10 -9.57
C PRO A 41 -9.10 1.82 -9.25
N PHE A 42 -8.72 1.11 -8.19
CA PHE A 42 -9.40 -0.07 -7.65
C PHE A 42 -10.47 0.25 -6.58
N GLY A 43 -10.82 1.52 -6.36
CA GLY A 43 -11.84 1.95 -5.39
C GLY A 43 -11.41 1.94 -3.93
N LYS A 44 -10.22 1.39 -3.62
CA LYS A 44 -9.63 1.30 -2.28
C LYS A 44 -8.21 1.85 -2.30
N SER A 45 -7.67 2.21 -1.13
CA SER A 45 -6.27 2.60 -0.98
C SER A 45 -5.31 1.41 -0.83
N GLU A 46 -5.86 0.21 -0.74
CA GLU A 46 -5.15 -1.05 -0.69
C GLU A 46 -5.94 -2.11 -1.46
N ALA A 47 -5.25 -2.95 -2.23
CA ALA A 47 -5.84 -4.05 -2.97
C ALA A 47 -4.87 -5.22 -3.12
N THR A 48 -5.39 -6.44 -3.01
CA THR A 48 -4.74 -7.66 -3.47
C THR A 48 -5.43 -8.11 -4.74
N LEU A 49 -4.69 -8.19 -5.84
CA LEU A 49 -5.14 -8.75 -7.10
C LEU A 49 -4.83 -10.24 -7.06
N PHE A 50 -5.86 -11.06 -6.88
CA PHE A 50 -5.69 -12.51 -6.89
C PHE A 50 -5.55 -13.05 -8.31
N PRO A 51 -4.70 -14.07 -8.51
CA PRO A 51 -4.52 -14.71 -9.82
C PRO A 51 -5.84 -15.20 -10.43
N ASP A 52 -6.65 -15.87 -9.62
CA ASP A 52 -7.91 -16.50 -10.05
C ASP A 52 -8.95 -15.49 -10.50
N GLU A 53 -9.00 -14.32 -9.84
CA GLU A 53 -9.99 -13.28 -10.13
C GLU A 53 -9.55 -12.34 -11.27
N HIS A 54 -8.25 -12.14 -11.47
CA HIS A 54 -7.72 -11.09 -12.34
C HIS A 54 -6.82 -11.58 -13.48
N GLY A 55 -6.54 -12.89 -13.57
CA GLY A 55 -5.64 -13.45 -14.59
C GLY A 55 -4.21 -12.92 -14.49
N THR A 56 -3.75 -12.62 -13.28
CA THR A 56 -2.40 -12.09 -12.99
C THR A 56 -1.57 -13.11 -12.20
N ASP A 57 -0.28 -12.87 -12.00
CA ASP A 57 0.56 -13.72 -11.12
C ASP A 57 0.29 -13.52 -9.62
N GLY A 58 -0.59 -12.58 -9.26
CA GLY A 58 -0.88 -12.21 -7.88
C GLY A 58 -0.11 -10.96 -7.47
N PHE A 59 -0.83 -9.88 -7.17
CA PHE A 59 -0.21 -8.60 -6.81
C PHE A 59 -0.83 -8.04 -5.53
N TYR A 60 -0.06 -7.25 -4.80
CA TYR A 60 -0.56 -6.42 -3.72
C TYR A 60 -0.10 -4.99 -3.91
N ILE A 61 -0.98 -4.05 -3.61
CA ILE A 61 -0.74 -2.61 -3.74
C ILE A 61 -1.32 -1.91 -2.51
N ALA A 62 -0.52 -1.07 -1.85
CA ALA A 62 -0.95 -0.21 -0.75
C ALA A 62 -0.45 1.23 -0.95
N ALA A 63 -1.33 2.20 -0.75
CA ALA A 63 -1.01 3.62 -0.86
C ALA A 63 -0.93 4.28 0.52
N PHE A 64 0.09 5.12 0.70
CA PHE A 64 0.33 5.91 1.91
C PHE A 64 0.44 7.39 1.55
N ARG A 65 0.02 8.27 2.45
CA ARG A 65 0.18 9.73 2.32
C ARG A 65 1.21 10.21 3.34
N LYS A 66 2.19 10.98 2.89
CA LYS A 66 3.11 11.66 3.79
C LYS A 66 2.42 12.88 4.41
N THR A 67 2.27 12.88 5.73
CA THR A 67 1.56 13.92 6.50
C THR A 67 2.52 14.81 7.29
N GLY A 68 3.76 14.38 7.52
CA GLY A 68 4.79 15.17 8.22
C GLY A 68 6.02 15.45 7.37
N ASP A 69 6.84 16.42 7.79
CA ASP A 69 8.06 16.87 7.07
C ASP A 69 9.34 16.06 7.39
N LYS A 70 9.23 15.01 8.21
CA LYS A 70 10.41 14.27 8.69
C LYS A 70 11.29 13.71 7.57
#